data_AF-A0A530GCM9-F1
#
_entry.id   AF-A0A530GCM9-F1
#
_cell.length_a   1.000
_cell.length_b   1.000
_cell.length_c   1.000
_cell.angle_alpha   90.00
_cell.angle_beta   90.00
_cell.angle_gamma   90.00
#
_symmetry.space_group_name_H-M   'P 1'
#
loop_
_entity.id
_entity.type
_entity.pdbx_description
1 polymer ?
#
loop_
_entity_poly.entity_id
_entity_poly.type
_entity_poly.pdbx_seq_one_letter_code
_entity_poly.pdbx_strand_id
1 'polypeptide(L)' 'VDMSAVMALRAKYKDVFEKKHGVKLGFMGFFTKAVTHALKEIPAVNAEIDGTDIIYKNFAHVGVAVGTDKGL' A
#
# COMPACT_ATOMS: atom_id res chain seq x y z
N VAL A 1 -6.11 12.55 -6.42
CA VAL A 1 -5.55 12.67 -5.06
C VAL A 1 -4.45 13.71 -5.11
N ASP A 2 -4.54 14.76 -4.28
CA ASP A 2 -3.45 15.73 -4.14
C ASP A 2 -2.30 15.11 -3.32
N MET A 3 -1.07 15.14 -3.86
CA MET A 3 0.12 14.54 -3.27
C MET A 3 1.01 15.54 -2.52
N SER A 4 0.65 16.83 -2.52
CA SER A 4 1.49 17.92 -1.98
C SER A 4 1.94 17.66 -0.55
N ALA A 5 1.01 17.23 0.32
CA ALA A 5 1.30 16.93 1.73
C ALA A 5 2.25 15.72 1.89
N VAL A 6 2.03 14.65 1.11
CA VAL A 6 2.87 13.45 1.15
C VAL A 6 4.28 13.76 0.65
N MET A 7 4.40 14.56 -0.40
CA MET A 7 5.68 15.03 -0.93
C MET A 7 6.44 15.88 0.09
N ALA A 8 5.76 16.82 0.76
CA ALA A 8 6.36 17.65 1.80
C ALA A 8 6.87 16.81 2.98
N LEU A 9 6.07 15.85 3.45
CA LEU A 9 6.45 14.94 4.53
C LEU A 9 7.65 14.07 4.14
N ARG A 10 7.62 13.49 2.94
CA ARG A 10 8.74 12.70 2.42
C ARG A 10 10.00 13.54 2.32
N ALA A 11 9.92 14.77 1.81
CA ALA A 11 11.07 15.67 1.70
C ALA A 11 11.68 15.97 3.08
N LYS A 12 10.85 16.16 4.10
CA LYS A 12 11.28 16.45 5.48
C LYS A 12 11.97 15.27 6.18
N TYR A 13 11.53 14.04 5.91
CA TYR A 13 11.93 12.87 6.72
C TYR A 13 12.73 11.80 5.98
N LYS A 14 12.85 11.86 4.63
CA LYS A 14 13.51 10.82 3.83
C LYS A 14 14.92 10.45 4.35
N ASP A 15 15.73 11.44 4.72
CA ASP A 15 17.13 11.22 5.08
C ASP A 15 17.25 10.60 6.49
N VAL A 16 16.42 11.05 7.42
CA VAL A 16 16.37 10.49 8.79
C VAL A 16 15.81 9.07 8.75
N PHE A 17 14.80 8.83 7.92
CA PHE A 17 14.20 7.51 7.74
C PHE A 17 15.21 6.51 7.17
N GLU A 18 15.95 6.91 6.12
CA GLU A 18 16.99 6.07 5.52
C GLU A 18 18.13 5.77 6.50
N LYS A 19 18.59 6.76 7.26
CA LYS A 19 19.61 6.55 8.32
C LYS A 19 19.15 5.59 9.41
N LYS A 20 17.88 5.65 9.80
CA LYS A 20 17.33 4.83 10.90
C LYS A 20 16.98 3.40 10.47
N HIS A 21 16.45 3.25 9.26
CA HIS A 21 15.85 1.99 8.80
C HIS A 21 16.64 1.28 7.71
N GLY A 22 17.68 1.92 7.16
CA GLY A 22 18.51 1.36 6.08
C GLY A 22 17.79 1.24 4.73
N VAL A 23 16.59 1.84 4.60
CA VAL A 23 15.75 1.79 3.40
C VAL A 23 15.18 3.16 3.08
N LYS A 24 15.01 3.46 1.79
CA LYS A 24 14.50 4.75 1.33
C LYS A 24 13.01 4.89 1.64
N LEU A 25 12.60 6.07 2.10
CA LEU A 25 11.19 6.42 2.23
C LEU A 25 10.58 6.66 0.84
N GLY A 26 9.92 5.63 0.29
CA GLY A 26 9.19 5.68 -0.98
C GLY A 26 7.72 6.07 -0.84
N PHE A 27 7.03 6.26 -1.96
CA PHE A 27 5.60 6.57 -1.98
C PHE A 27 4.71 5.34 -1.74
N MET A 28 5.15 4.16 -2.20
CA MET A 28 4.37 2.91 -2.07
C MET A 28 3.99 2.60 -0.62
N GLY A 29 4.84 2.92 0.36
CA GLY A 29 4.50 2.73 1.77
C GLY A 29 3.26 3.53 2.22
N PHE A 30 3.10 4.76 1.72
CA PHE A 30 1.92 5.58 2.00
C PHE A 30 0.67 4.98 1.34
N PHE A 31 0.78 4.54 0.09
CA PHE A 31 -0.33 3.95 -0.65
C PHE A 31 -0.79 2.63 -0.03
N THR A 32 0.14 1.72 0.28
CA THR A 32 -0.19 0.45 0.96
C THR A 32 -0.86 0.71 2.31
N LYS A 33 -0.38 1.71 3.07
CA LYS A 33 -1.01 2.07 4.34
C LYS A 33 -2.43 2.64 4.16
N ALA A 34 -2.64 3.49 3.16
CA ALA A 34 -3.96 4.06 2.86
C ALA A 34 -4.94 2.97 2.39
N VAL A 35 -4.52 2.09 1.48
CA VAL A 35 -5.34 0.98 0.97
C VAL A 35 -5.72 0.03 2.10
N THR A 36 -4.77 -0.39 2.95
CA THR A 36 -5.08 -1.27 4.09
C THR A 36 -6.01 -0.64 5.11
N HIS A 37 -6.07 0.70 5.21
CA HIS A 37 -7.08 1.39 6.00
C HIS A 37 -8.46 1.30 5.33
N ALA A 38 -8.53 1.61 4.04
CA ALA A 38 -9.76 1.55 3.25
C ALA A 38 -10.37 0.13 3.23
N LEU A 39 -9.53 -0.91 3.14
CA LEU A 39 -10.00 -2.31 3.18
C LEU A 39 -10.66 -2.70 4.51
N LYS A 40 -10.34 -1.99 5.62
CA LYS A 40 -11.03 -2.19 6.90
C LYS A 40 -12.38 -1.48 6.95
N GLU A 41 -12.49 -0.33 6.30
CA GLU A 41 -13.74 0.45 6.23
C GLU A 41 -14.74 -0.18 5.25
N ILE A 42 -14.24 -0.80 4.18
CA ILE A 42 -15.05 -1.43 3.14
C ILE A 42 -14.60 -2.89 2.94
N PRO A 43 -14.98 -3.81 3.86
CA PRO A 43 -14.52 -5.19 3.83
C PRO A 43 -14.87 -5.96 2.55
N ALA A 44 -15.95 -5.55 1.86
CA ALA A 44 -16.39 -6.15 0.61
C ALA A 44 -15.34 -6.03 -0.52
N VAL A 45 -14.50 -4.99 -0.49
CA VAL A 45 -13.40 -4.83 -1.47
C VAL A 45 -12.28 -5.84 -1.24
N ASN A 46 -12.13 -6.34 -0.01
CA ASN A 46 -11.15 -7.37 0.35
C ASN A 46 -11.73 -8.80 0.27
N ALA A 47 -13.00 -8.93 -0.11
CA ALA A 47 -13.68 -10.22 -0.18
C ALA A 47 -13.42 -10.93 -1.52
N GLU A 48 -13.64 -12.23 -1.53
CA GLU A 48 -13.54 -13.09 -2.70
C GLU A 48 -14.88 -13.80 -2.94
N ILE A 49 -15.20 -14.05 -4.21
CA ILE A 49 -16.36 -14.86 -4.59
C ILE A 49 -15.84 -16.28 -4.86
N ASP A 50 -16.29 -17.24 -4.06
CA ASP A 50 -16.00 -18.66 -4.23
C ASP A 50 -17.30 -19.40 -4.54
N GLY A 51 -17.53 -19.67 -5.83
CA GLY A 51 -18.78 -20.25 -6.32
C GLY A 51 -19.98 -19.34 -6.05
N THR A 52 -20.81 -19.71 -5.08
CA THR A 52 -21.99 -18.94 -4.64
C THR A 52 -21.76 -18.15 -3.35
N ASP A 53 -20.60 -18.35 -2.70
CA ASP A 53 -20.30 -17.77 -1.40
C ASP A 53 -19.41 -16.53 -1.54
N ILE A 54 -19.58 -15.58 -0.62
CA ILE A 54 -18.70 -14.41 -0.50
C ILE A 54 -17.83 -14.59 0.75
N ILE A 55 -16.53 -14.72 0.56
CA ILE A 55 -15.55 -14.91 1.62
C ILE A 55 -14.91 -13.57 1.99
N TYR A 56 -15.23 -13.07 3.17
CA TYR A 56 -14.60 -11.88 3.73
C TYR A 56 -13.28 -12.22 4.44
N LYS A 57 -12.21 -11.49 4.12
CA LYS A 57 -10.87 -11.72 4.67
C LYS A 57 -10.56 -10.74 5.80
N ASN A 58 -10.13 -11.26 6.95
CA ASN A 58 -9.71 -10.48 8.13
C ASN A 58 -8.22 -10.07 8.09
N PHE A 59 -7.56 -10.28 6.96
CA PHE A 59 -6.18 -9.91 6.68
C PHE A 59 -6.11 -9.23 5.32
N ALA A 60 -5.10 -8.39 5.11
CA ALA A 60 -4.86 -7.73 3.83
C ALA A 60 -3.57 -8.25 3.19
N HIS A 61 -3.72 -9.02 2.10
CA HIS A 61 -2.61 -9.33 1.21
C HIS A 61 -2.65 -8.37 0.03
N VAL A 62 -1.66 -7.48 -0.05
CA VAL A 62 -1.59 -6.45 -1.10
C VAL A 62 -0.60 -6.89 -2.16
N GLY A 63 -1.11 -7.31 -3.32
CA GLY A 63 -0.28 -7.57 -4.50
C GLY A 63 0.32 -6.27 -5.02
N VAL A 64 1.63 -6.25 -5.24
CA VAL A 64 2.33 -5.11 -5.84
C VAL A 64 2.97 -5.59 -7.13
N ALA A 65 2.47 -5.09 -8.26
CA ALA A 65 3.05 -5.39 -9.56
C ALA A 65 4.42 -4.71 -9.70
N VAL A 66 5.43 -5.47 -10.11
CA VAL A 66 6.79 -4.98 -10.32
C VAL A 66 7.19 -5.30 -11.75
N GLY A 67 7.50 -4.28 -12.54
CA GLY A 67 8.03 -4.48 -13.88
C GLY A 67 9.46 -4.97 -13.84
N THR A 68 9.75 -6.01 -14.63
CA THR A 68 11.09 -6.54 -14.88
C THR A 68 11.41 -6.48 -16.38
N ASP A 69 12.68 -6.63 -16.75
CA ASP A 69 13.10 -6.60 -18.16
C ASP A 69 12.48 -7.72 -19.02
N LYS A 70 11.91 -8.75 -18.39
CA LYS A 70 11.27 -9.89 -19.06
C LYS A 70 9.74 -9.83 -19.03
N GLY A 71 9.15 -8.77 -18.47
CA GLY A 71 7.70 -8.62 -18.30
C GLY A 71 7.31 -8.19 -16.89
N LEU A 72 6.01 -8.31 -16.58
CA LEU A 72 5.47 -8.17 -15.22
C LEU A 72 5.63 -9.45 -14.42
#